data_AF-A0A1R1ABR1-F1
#
_entry.id   AF-A0A1R1ABR1-F1
#
_cell.length_a   1.000
_cell.length_b   1.000
_cell.length_c   1.000
_cell.angle_alpha   90.00
_cell.angle_beta   90.00
_cell.angle_gamma   90.00
#
_symmetry.space_group_name_H-M   'P 1'
#
loop_
_entity.id
_entity.type
_entity.pdbx_description
1 polymer ?
#
loop_
_entity_poly.entity_id
_entity_poly.type
_entity_poly.pdbx_seq_one_letter_code
_entity_poly.pdbx_strand_id
1 'polypeptide(L)'
;MKEMQEMVNRHWTSLLGVLFVMAAFITLFKYSIVQGWITESMKIGFGMLCGAGVGAAGLKLASRLPRNPIGEILIGMAACILYATFSFAGIFYRLWDPMTVLLGMSAVTIGISVYAYKFMSRLLMNIAMLGGLLSPLLMRPETDQVFALFLYLLVLNVAFLFLSISRNWHELRFISFIGSWLMYIVYFIHYNPSTEGF
;
A
#
# COMPACT_ATOMS: atom_id res chain seq x y z
N MET A 1 -16.35 0.86 17.17
CA MET A 1 -16.04 -0.59 17.23
C MET A 1 -17.09 -1.46 16.54
N LYS A 2 -18.40 -1.29 16.80
CA LYS A 2 -19.46 -2.08 16.13
C LYS A 2 -19.44 -1.97 14.59
N GLU A 3 -19.35 -0.76 14.04
CA GLU A 3 -19.28 -0.55 12.57
C GLU A 3 -18.07 -1.22 11.91
N MET A 4 -16.93 -1.22 12.60
CA MET A 4 -15.70 -1.90 12.14
C MET A 4 -15.90 -3.41 12.12
N GLN A 5 -16.47 -3.98 13.18
CA GLN A 5 -16.73 -5.43 13.25
C GLN A 5 -17.75 -5.88 12.20
N GLU A 6 -18.80 -5.10 11.92
CA GLU A 6 -19.76 -5.41 10.85
C GLU A 6 -19.12 -5.36 9.47
N MET A 7 -18.32 -4.34 9.18
CA MET A 7 -17.60 -4.23 7.90
C MET A 7 -16.63 -5.38 7.68
N VAL A 8 -15.85 -5.69 8.71
CA VAL A 8 -14.88 -6.79 8.73
C VAL A 8 -15.61 -8.12 8.55
N ASN A 9 -16.67 -8.41 9.32
CA ASN A 9 -17.43 -9.64 9.17
C ASN A 9 -18.10 -9.78 7.79
N ARG A 10 -18.56 -8.67 7.20
CA ARG A 10 -19.24 -8.68 5.90
C ARG A 10 -18.29 -8.88 4.73
N HIS A 11 -17.03 -8.45 4.84
CA HIS A 11 -16.06 -8.47 3.74
C HIS A 11 -14.73 -9.17 4.08
N TRP A 12 -14.66 -9.94 5.18
CA TRP A 12 -13.44 -10.63 5.63
C TRP A 12 -12.82 -11.49 4.54
N THR A 13 -13.66 -12.22 3.79
CA THR A 13 -13.22 -13.07 2.68
C THR A 13 -12.57 -12.28 1.56
N SER A 14 -13.07 -11.07 1.27
CA SER A 14 -12.49 -10.18 0.27
C SER A 14 -11.17 -9.58 0.75
N LEU A 15 -11.10 -9.14 2.01
CA LEU A 15 -9.86 -8.67 2.64
C LEU A 15 -8.78 -9.74 2.62
N LEU A 16 -9.14 -10.97 3.01
CA LEU A 16 -8.23 -12.12 2.99
C LEU A 16 -7.78 -12.45 1.56
N GLY A 17 -8.70 -12.44 0.59
CA GLY A 17 -8.37 -12.65 -0.82
C GLY A 17 -7.36 -11.63 -1.35
N VAL A 18 -7.55 -10.34 -1.05
CA VAL A 18 -6.60 -9.30 -1.46
C VAL A 18 -5.24 -9.51 -0.79
N LEU A 19 -5.21 -9.92 0.47
CA LEU A 19 -3.97 -10.23 1.18
C LEU A 19 -3.20 -11.37 0.49
N PHE A 20 -3.89 -12.45 0.09
CA PHE A 20 -3.28 -13.56 -0.66
C PHE A 20 -2.78 -13.11 -2.03
N VAL A 21 -3.56 -12.32 -2.77
CA VAL A 21 -3.15 -11.79 -4.08
C VAL A 21 -1.91 -10.91 -3.94
N MET A 22 -1.86 -10.07 -2.91
CA MET A 22 -0.71 -9.22 -2.64
C MET A 22 0.53 -10.04 -2.25
N ALA A 23 0.38 -11.05 -1.38
CA ALA A 23 1.47 -11.94 -1.02
C ALA A 23 2.00 -12.72 -2.24
N ALA A 24 1.10 -13.21 -3.10
CA ALA A 24 1.44 -13.88 -4.34
C ALA A 24 2.20 -12.93 -5.29
N PHE A 25 1.73 -11.69 -5.45
CA PHE A 25 2.38 -10.69 -6.28
C PHE A 25 3.80 -10.38 -5.80
N ILE A 26 3.98 -10.13 -4.49
CA ILE A 26 5.29 -9.83 -3.90
C ILE A 26 6.22 -11.04 -4.01
N THR A 27 5.72 -12.25 -3.76
CA THR A 27 6.51 -13.49 -3.85
C THR A 27 6.92 -13.77 -5.30
N LEU A 28 6.03 -13.56 -6.27
CA LEU A 28 6.32 -13.70 -7.69
C LEU A 28 7.37 -12.69 -8.14
N PHE A 29 7.29 -11.44 -7.67
CA PHE A 29 8.31 -10.43 -7.90
C PHE A 29 9.65 -10.87 -7.32
N LYS A 30 9.68 -11.36 -6.07
CA LYS A 30 10.90 -11.89 -5.44
C LYS A 30 11.49 -13.07 -6.22
N TYR A 31 10.66 -14.03 -6.59
CA TYR A 31 11.09 -15.24 -7.31
C TYR A 31 11.64 -14.94 -8.70
N SER A 32 11.02 -14.01 -9.43
CA SER A 32 11.50 -13.55 -10.73
C SER A 32 12.89 -12.89 -10.67
N ILE A 33 13.34 -12.44 -9.50
CA ILE A 33 14.72 -11.94 -9.30
C ILE A 33 15.70 -13.11 -9.27
N VAL A 34 15.42 -14.13 -8.45
CA VAL A 34 16.30 -15.29 -8.26
C VAL A 34 16.59 -15.99 -9.58
N GLN A 35 15.60 -16.02 -10.48
CA GLN A 35 15.72 -16.66 -11.79
C GLN A 35 16.32 -15.77 -12.89
N GLY A 36 16.51 -14.47 -12.66
CA GLY A 36 17.09 -13.55 -13.64
C GLY A 36 16.25 -13.28 -14.90
N TRP A 37 14.97 -13.70 -14.94
CA TRP A 37 14.14 -13.64 -16.15
C TRP A 37 13.76 -12.21 -16.59
N ILE A 38 13.74 -11.25 -15.66
CA ILE A 38 13.24 -9.90 -15.91
C ILE A 38 14.14 -8.88 -15.19
N THR A 39 14.60 -7.86 -15.91
CA THR A 39 15.38 -6.74 -15.36
C THR A 39 14.55 -5.90 -14.38
N GLU A 40 15.21 -5.26 -13.41
CA GLU A 40 14.59 -4.44 -12.36
C GLU A 40 13.65 -3.36 -12.92
N SER A 41 14.08 -2.65 -13.97
CA SER A 41 13.29 -1.62 -14.65
C SER A 41 12.01 -2.19 -15.31
N MET A 42 12.09 -3.39 -15.91
CA MET A 42 10.93 -4.04 -16.50
C MET A 42 9.91 -4.46 -15.45
N LYS A 43 10.34 -4.91 -14.26
CA LYS A 43 9.45 -5.25 -13.14
C LYS A 43 8.66 -4.04 -12.66
N ILE A 44 9.33 -2.90 -12.53
CA ILE A 44 8.71 -1.63 -12.15
C ILE A 44 7.68 -1.20 -13.21
N GLY A 45 8.03 -1.32 -14.50
CA GLY A 45 7.11 -1.09 -15.61
C GLY A 45 5.88 -2.01 -15.58
N PHE A 46 6.08 -3.31 -15.40
CA PHE A 46 4.98 -4.28 -15.26
C PHE A 46 4.11 -4.00 -14.03
N GLY A 47 4.71 -3.68 -12.89
CA GLY A 47 3.99 -3.33 -11.67
C GLY A 47 3.10 -2.10 -11.87
N MET A 48 3.60 -1.06 -12.53
CA MET A 48 2.80 0.12 -12.90
C MET A 48 1.70 -0.21 -13.90
N LEU A 49 2.00 -0.97 -14.95
CA LEU A 49 1.00 -1.36 -15.95
C LEU A 49 -0.12 -2.21 -15.35
N CYS A 50 0.23 -3.19 -14.51
CA CYS A 50 -0.74 -4.00 -13.79
C CYS A 50 -1.54 -3.15 -12.81
N GLY A 51 -0.89 -2.31 -12.00
CA GLY A 51 -1.58 -1.42 -11.06
C GLY A 51 -2.54 -0.46 -11.76
N ALA A 52 -2.09 0.21 -12.83
CA ALA A 52 -2.92 1.11 -13.62
C ALA A 52 -4.06 0.37 -14.34
N GLY A 53 -3.79 -0.80 -14.91
CA GLY A 53 -4.78 -1.62 -15.60
C GLY A 53 -5.88 -2.12 -14.66
N VAL A 54 -5.50 -2.67 -13.50
CA VAL A 54 -6.43 -3.11 -12.45
C VAL A 54 -7.22 -1.91 -11.91
N GLY A 55 -6.57 -0.75 -11.72
CA GLY A 55 -7.21 0.47 -11.27
C GLY A 55 -8.24 1.01 -12.26
N ALA A 56 -7.90 1.07 -13.55
CA ALA A 56 -8.80 1.49 -14.62
C ALA A 56 -10.00 0.52 -14.76
N ALA A 57 -9.74 -0.79 -14.68
CA ALA A 57 -10.79 -1.80 -14.67
C ALA A 57 -11.71 -1.63 -13.44
N GLY A 58 -11.13 -1.38 -12.26
CA GLY A 58 -11.84 -1.11 -11.02
C GLY A 58 -12.74 0.13 -11.11
N LEU A 59 -12.21 1.24 -11.63
CA LEU A 59 -12.98 2.48 -11.85
C LEU A 59 -14.14 2.27 -12.83
N LYS A 60 -13.89 1.60 -13.96
CA LYS A 60 -14.92 1.30 -14.96
C LYS A 60 -16.01 0.38 -14.40
N LEU A 61 -15.63 -0.56 -13.54
CA LEU A 61 -16.58 -1.48 -12.93
C LEU A 61 -17.37 -0.81 -11.81
N ALA A 62 -16.74 0.04 -11.00
CA ALA A 62 -17.40 0.82 -9.97
C ALA A 62 -18.42 1.81 -10.56
N SER A 63 -18.12 2.40 -11.72
CA SER A 63 -19.08 3.28 -12.41
C SER A 63 -20.25 2.51 -13.04
N ARG A 64 -20.04 1.27 -13.49
CA ARG A 64 -21.09 0.41 -14.07
C ARG A 64 -21.95 -0.30 -13.03
N LEU A 65 -21.39 -0.68 -11.89
CA LEU A 65 -22.09 -1.34 -10.79
C LEU A 65 -21.87 -0.57 -9.47
N PRO A 66 -22.54 0.59 -9.28
CA PRO A 66 -22.33 1.45 -8.10
C PRO A 66 -22.68 0.78 -6.76
N ARG A 67 -23.50 -0.28 -6.78
CA ARG A 67 -23.90 -1.04 -5.59
C ARG A 67 -22.98 -2.21 -5.25
N ASN A 68 -22.01 -2.55 -6.09
CA ASN A 68 -21.21 -3.75 -5.94
C ASN A 68 -19.81 -3.42 -5.37
N PRO A 69 -19.37 -4.03 -4.25
CA PRO A 69 -18.06 -3.76 -3.65
C PRO A 69 -16.88 -4.19 -4.52
N ILE A 70 -17.08 -5.00 -5.58
CA ILE A 70 -16.01 -5.50 -6.43
C ILE A 70 -15.18 -4.35 -7.04
N GLY A 71 -15.82 -3.26 -7.49
CA GLY A 71 -15.08 -2.12 -8.03
C GLY A 71 -14.14 -1.47 -7.02
N GLU A 72 -14.61 -1.32 -5.78
CA GLU A 72 -13.83 -0.77 -4.66
C GLU A 72 -12.65 -1.69 -4.28
N ILE A 73 -12.90 -3.01 -4.27
CA ILE A 73 -11.87 -4.02 -4.00
C ILE A 73 -10.78 -3.97 -5.08
N LEU A 74 -11.15 -3.88 -6.36
CA LEU A 74 -10.19 -3.77 -7.46
C LEU A 74 -9.35 -2.50 -7.36
N ILE A 75 -9.96 -1.35 -7.04
CA ILE A 75 -9.21 -0.09 -6.87
C ILE A 75 -8.27 -0.19 -5.67
N GLY A 76 -8.73 -0.78 -4.56
CA GLY A 76 -7.88 -1.04 -3.40
C GLY A 76 -6.71 -1.96 -3.74
N MET A 77 -6.95 -3.03 -4.50
CA MET A 77 -5.92 -3.96 -4.97
C MET A 77 -4.92 -3.29 -5.91
N ALA A 78 -5.38 -2.42 -6.81
CA ALA A 78 -4.52 -1.59 -7.64
C ALA A 78 -3.59 -0.71 -6.80
N ALA A 79 -4.12 -0.10 -5.74
CA ALA A 79 -3.32 0.68 -4.80
C ALA A 79 -2.24 -0.18 -4.12
N CYS A 80 -2.57 -1.39 -3.67
CA CYS A 80 -1.60 -2.33 -3.09
C CYS A 80 -0.46 -2.65 -4.08
N ILE A 81 -0.80 -2.94 -5.34
CA ILE A 81 0.18 -3.26 -6.39
C ILE A 81 1.11 -2.06 -6.66
N LEU A 82 0.53 -0.87 -6.79
CA LEU A 82 1.31 0.36 -7.00
C LEU A 82 2.21 0.63 -5.80
N TYR A 83 1.69 0.50 -4.58
CA TYR A 83 2.46 0.70 -3.36
C TYR A 83 3.63 -0.27 -3.22
N ALA A 84 3.42 -1.54 -3.54
CA ALA A 84 4.50 -2.53 -3.62
C ALA A 84 5.53 -2.13 -4.69
N THR A 85 5.09 -1.66 -5.85
CA THR A 85 5.96 -1.26 -6.96
C THR A 85 6.86 -0.07 -6.59
N PHE A 86 6.31 0.98 -5.97
CA PHE A 86 7.09 2.12 -5.49
C PHE A 86 8.03 1.74 -4.34
N SER A 87 7.59 0.88 -3.42
CA SER A 87 8.44 0.34 -2.35
C SER A 87 9.63 -0.44 -2.95
N PHE A 88 9.40 -1.19 -4.01
CA PHE A 88 10.45 -1.91 -4.74
C PHE A 88 11.44 -0.92 -5.40
N ALA A 89 10.92 0.04 -6.16
CA ALA A 89 11.72 1.00 -6.90
C ALA A 89 12.60 1.89 -6.01
N GLY A 90 12.02 2.39 -4.91
CA GLY A 90 12.68 3.28 -3.97
C GLY A 90 13.51 2.54 -2.94
N ILE A 91 12.82 1.79 -2.06
CA ILE A 91 13.38 1.29 -0.81
C ILE A 91 14.25 0.05 -1.02
N PHE A 92 13.89 -0.82 -1.97
CA PHE A 92 14.62 -2.07 -2.18
C PHE A 92 15.80 -1.90 -3.16
N TYR A 93 15.56 -1.33 -4.35
CA TYR A 93 16.59 -1.22 -5.39
C TYR A 93 17.33 0.11 -5.40
N ARG A 94 16.81 1.15 -4.73
CA ARG A 94 17.35 2.51 -4.83
C ARG A 94 17.42 3.00 -6.29
N LEU A 95 16.60 2.42 -7.15
CA LEU A 95 16.57 2.70 -8.58
C LEU A 95 16.06 4.12 -8.80
N TRP A 96 15.13 4.54 -7.94
CA TRP A 96 14.52 5.86 -7.97
C TRP A 96 14.95 6.67 -6.76
N ASP A 97 15.19 7.95 -7.01
CA ASP A 97 15.43 8.93 -5.94
C ASP A 97 14.23 8.99 -4.98
N PRO A 98 14.46 9.17 -3.66
CA PRO A 98 13.39 9.31 -2.67
C PRO A 98 12.32 10.34 -3.06
N MET A 99 12.69 11.41 -3.77
CA MET A 99 11.74 12.43 -4.23
C MET A 99 10.79 11.90 -5.31
N THR A 100 11.28 11.09 -6.24
CA THR A 100 10.45 10.46 -7.28
C THR A 100 9.45 9.49 -6.66
N VAL A 101 9.90 8.72 -5.66
CA VAL A 101 9.06 7.79 -4.90
C VAL A 101 7.98 8.54 -4.13
N LEU A 102 8.35 9.66 -3.48
CA LEU A 102 7.41 10.55 -2.79
C LEU A 102 6.29 11.04 -3.73
N LEU A 103 6.67 11.60 -4.88
CA LEU A 103 5.73 12.17 -5.83
C LEU A 103 4.78 11.11 -6.39
N GLY A 104 5.30 9.93 -6.72
CA GLY A 104 4.48 8.82 -7.20
C GLY A 104 3.53 8.27 -6.14
N MET A 105 4.04 8.04 -4.92
CA MET A 105 3.25 7.64 -3.75
C MET A 105 2.12 8.62 -3.48
N SER A 106 2.47 9.90 -3.33
CA SER A 106 1.50 10.95 -3.03
C SER A 106 0.43 11.06 -4.12
N ALA A 107 0.80 10.96 -5.40
CA ALA A 107 -0.18 10.95 -6.48
C ALA A 107 -1.19 9.79 -6.36
N VAL A 108 -0.71 8.56 -6.11
CA VAL A 108 -1.58 7.40 -5.91
C VAL A 108 -2.45 7.58 -4.66
N THR A 109 -1.83 7.96 -3.54
CA THR A 109 -2.51 8.13 -2.26
C THR A 109 -3.58 9.22 -2.32
N ILE A 110 -3.29 10.36 -2.96
CA ILE A 110 -4.27 11.42 -3.19
C ILE A 110 -5.40 10.91 -4.08
N GLY A 111 -5.09 10.21 -5.18
CA GLY A 111 -6.09 9.66 -6.09
C GLY A 111 -7.09 8.73 -5.39
N ILE A 112 -6.58 7.76 -4.61
CA ILE A 112 -7.45 6.84 -3.86
C ILE A 112 -8.19 7.55 -2.71
N SER A 113 -7.55 8.54 -2.09
CA SER A 113 -8.14 9.31 -0.98
C SER A 113 -9.32 10.15 -1.46
N VAL A 114 -9.16 10.85 -2.59
CA VAL A 114 -10.23 11.61 -3.24
C VAL A 114 -11.38 10.69 -3.65
N TYR A 115 -11.06 9.53 -4.22
CA TYR A 115 -12.07 8.54 -4.58
C TYR A 115 -12.83 8.02 -3.35
N ALA A 116 -12.11 7.55 -2.32
CA ALA A 116 -12.70 7.06 -1.08
C ALA A 116 -13.53 8.13 -0.37
N TYR A 117 -13.08 9.39 -0.40
CA TYR A 117 -13.82 10.52 0.14
C TYR A 117 -15.12 10.77 -0.63
N LYS A 118 -15.09 10.77 -1.96
CA LYS A 118 -16.26 11.04 -2.80
C LYS A 118 -17.32 9.92 -2.69
N PHE A 119 -16.88 8.68 -2.66
CA PHE A 119 -17.77 7.51 -2.72
C PHE A 119 -18.02 6.85 -1.36
N MET A 120 -17.50 7.41 -0.26
CA MET A 120 -17.65 6.83 1.09
C MET A 120 -17.13 5.39 1.22
N SER A 121 -16.14 5.03 0.40
CA SER A 121 -15.64 3.66 0.33
C SER A 121 -14.65 3.38 1.48
N ARG A 122 -15.19 2.89 2.60
CA ARG A 122 -14.38 2.39 3.73
C ARG A 122 -13.59 1.13 3.35
N LEU A 123 -14.15 0.27 2.50
CA LEU A 123 -13.51 -1.01 2.13
C LEU A 123 -12.20 -0.78 1.37
N LEU A 124 -12.24 0.08 0.35
CA LEU A 124 -11.09 0.44 -0.47
C LEU A 124 -9.95 1.00 0.40
N MET A 125 -10.28 1.93 1.30
CA MET A 125 -9.25 2.59 2.10
C MET A 125 -8.57 1.62 3.07
N ASN A 126 -9.32 0.71 3.69
CA ASN A 126 -8.74 -0.33 4.54
C ASN A 126 -7.83 -1.28 3.74
N ILE A 127 -8.24 -1.66 2.54
CA ILE A 127 -7.42 -2.51 1.66
C ILE A 127 -6.12 -1.79 1.27
N ALA A 128 -6.23 -0.56 0.78
CA ALA A 128 -5.06 0.23 0.35
C ALA A 128 -4.11 0.50 1.52
N MET A 129 -4.66 0.70 2.72
CA MET A 129 -3.91 0.89 3.95
C MET A 129 -3.12 -0.35 4.36
N LEU A 130 -3.78 -1.52 4.39
CA LEU A 130 -3.09 -2.78 4.66
C LEU A 130 -2.00 -3.02 3.63
N GLY A 131 -2.28 -2.77 2.35
CA GLY A 131 -1.30 -2.94 1.29
C GLY A 131 -0.12 -1.98 1.39
N GLY A 132 -0.37 -0.72 1.71
CA GLY A 132 0.69 0.28 1.90
C GLY A 132 1.62 -0.09 3.07
N LEU A 133 1.06 -0.46 4.21
CA LEU A 133 1.88 -0.83 5.37
C LEU A 133 2.64 -2.16 5.17
N LEU A 134 2.02 -3.14 4.52
CA LEU A 134 2.62 -4.46 4.32
C LEU A 134 3.65 -4.51 3.19
N SER A 135 3.55 -3.62 2.19
CA SER A 135 4.45 -3.59 1.02
C SER A 135 5.95 -3.55 1.39
N PRO A 136 6.42 -2.55 2.17
CA PRO A 136 7.84 -2.51 2.56
C PRO A 136 8.21 -3.66 3.51
N LEU A 137 7.28 -4.06 4.39
CA LEU A 137 7.51 -5.09 5.40
C LEU A 137 7.79 -6.47 4.79
N LEU A 138 7.05 -6.84 3.75
CA LEU A 138 7.19 -8.13 3.05
C LEU A 138 8.44 -8.17 2.16
N MET A 139 8.88 -7.00 1.68
CA MET A 139 10.06 -6.90 0.83
C MET A 139 11.35 -7.08 1.63
N ARG A 140 11.42 -6.66 2.90
CA ARG A 140 12.62 -6.74 3.76
C ARG A 140 13.86 -6.22 3.03
N PRO A 141 14.05 -4.89 2.95
CA PRO A 141 15.18 -4.33 2.23
C PRO A 141 16.52 -4.83 2.84
N GLU A 142 17.55 -4.97 2.02
CA GLU A 142 18.90 -5.33 2.53
C GLU A 142 19.70 -4.09 2.91
N THR A 143 19.24 -2.90 2.48
CA THR A 143 19.95 -1.62 2.63
C THR A 143 19.22 -0.69 3.59
N ASP A 144 19.99 0.05 4.38
CA ASP A 144 19.46 1.01 5.35
C ASP A 144 18.96 2.29 4.67
N GLN A 145 17.75 2.24 4.11
CA GLN A 145 17.10 3.36 3.44
C GLN A 145 16.03 4.01 4.31
N VAL A 146 16.43 4.41 5.52
CA VAL A 146 15.57 5.09 6.50
C VAL A 146 14.81 6.23 5.86
N PHE A 147 15.51 7.11 5.15
CA PHE A 147 14.89 8.33 4.64
C PHE A 147 13.70 8.03 3.73
N ALA A 148 13.86 7.15 2.74
CA ALA A 148 12.77 6.78 1.82
C ALA A 148 11.62 6.04 2.53
N LEU A 149 11.94 5.15 3.47
CA LEU A 149 10.96 4.37 4.25
C LEU A 149 10.08 5.27 5.13
N PHE A 150 10.69 6.24 5.82
CA PHE A 150 9.95 7.17 6.68
C PHE A 150 9.18 8.21 5.88
N LEU A 151 9.69 8.65 4.73
CA LEU A 151 8.97 9.51 3.81
C LEU A 151 7.71 8.82 3.25
N TYR A 152 7.85 7.54 2.90
CA TYR A 152 6.75 6.66 2.50
C TYR A 152 5.69 6.57 3.61
N LEU A 153 6.12 6.28 4.85
CA LEU A 153 5.22 6.22 5.99
C LEU A 153 4.52 7.55 6.25
N LEU A 154 5.22 8.67 6.10
CA LEU A 154 4.68 10.00 6.30
C LEU A 154 3.49 10.24 5.36
N VAL A 155 3.66 9.97 4.06
CA VAL A 155 2.59 10.14 3.06
C VAL A 155 1.36 9.31 3.42
N LEU A 156 1.56 8.04 3.73
CA LEU A 156 0.46 7.14 4.11
C LEU A 156 -0.25 7.62 5.38
N ASN A 157 0.50 7.93 6.44
CA ASN A 157 -0.06 8.36 7.71
C ASN A 157 -0.82 9.68 7.59
N VAL A 158 -0.30 10.67 6.86
CA VAL A 158 -0.98 11.95 6.63
C VAL A 158 -2.32 11.73 5.93
N ALA A 159 -2.35 10.91 4.88
CA ALA A 159 -3.58 10.61 4.16
C ALA A 159 -4.61 9.86 5.01
N PHE A 160 -4.18 8.81 5.74
CA PHE A 160 -5.09 8.04 6.60
C PHE A 160 -5.61 8.86 7.78
N LEU A 161 -4.76 9.69 8.38
CA LEU A 161 -5.16 10.57 9.48
C LEU A 161 -6.13 11.66 8.98
N PHE A 162 -5.86 12.26 7.82
CA PHE A 162 -6.75 13.23 7.20
C PHE A 162 -8.14 12.62 6.92
N LEU A 163 -8.21 11.43 6.30
CA LEU A 163 -9.49 10.76 6.05
C LEU A 163 -10.18 10.32 7.34
N SER A 164 -9.42 9.85 8.33
CA SER A 164 -9.96 9.46 9.63
C SER A 164 -10.68 10.61 10.31
N ILE A 165 -10.08 11.81 10.33
CA ILE A 165 -10.68 13.02 10.92
C ILE A 165 -11.85 13.49 10.05
N SER A 166 -11.66 13.58 8.73
CA SER A 166 -12.66 14.14 7.84
C SER A 166 -13.95 13.31 7.78
N ARG A 167 -13.87 11.98 7.95
CA ARG A 167 -15.03 11.07 7.87
C ARG A 167 -15.37 10.34 9.17
N ASN A 168 -14.71 10.67 10.29
CA ASN A 168 -14.82 9.97 11.58
C ASN A 168 -14.58 8.44 11.48
N TRP A 169 -13.68 8.02 10.58
CA TRP A 169 -13.29 6.62 10.44
C TRP A 169 -12.16 6.30 11.42
N HIS A 170 -12.53 5.98 12.65
CA HIS A 170 -11.58 5.77 13.75
C HIS A 170 -10.62 4.59 13.51
N GLU A 171 -11.05 3.58 12.76
CA GLU A 171 -10.25 2.41 12.39
C GLU A 171 -8.95 2.79 11.68
N LEU A 172 -8.99 3.76 10.77
CA LEU A 172 -7.83 4.21 10.01
C LEU A 172 -6.74 4.78 10.91
N ARG A 173 -7.11 5.56 11.94
CA ARG A 173 -6.12 6.11 12.87
C ARG A 173 -5.47 5.02 13.71
N PHE A 174 -6.27 4.08 14.22
CA PHE A 174 -5.76 2.97 15.04
C PHE A 174 -4.83 2.04 14.25
N ILE A 175 -5.24 1.61 13.07
CA ILE A 175 -4.43 0.69 12.25
C ILE A 175 -3.16 1.42 11.75
N SER A 176 -3.21 2.74 11.49
CA SER A 176 -2.04 3.49 10.98
C SER A 176 -1.00 3.64 12.07
N PHE A 177 -1.47 3.93 13.28
CA PHE A 177 -0.64 4.02 14.47
C PHE A 177 0.04 2.68 14.76
N ILE A 178 -0.74 1.60 14.87
CA ILE A 178 -0.20 0.25 15.13
C ILE A 178 0.75 -0.19 14.01
N GLY A 179 0.38 0.03 12.75
CA GLY A 179 1.19 -0.32 11.60
C GLY A 179 2.52 0.42 11.56
N SER A 180 2.53 1.71 11.89
CA SER A 180 3.76 2.51 11.95
C SER A 180 4.68 2.04 13.06
N TRP A 181 4.13 1.75 14.26
CA TRP A 181 4.91 1.17 15.36
C TRP A 181 5.47 -0.19 15.03
N LEU A 182 4.67 -1.07 14.42
CA LEU A 182 5.13 -2.38 13.97
C LEU A 182 6.28 -2.24 12.97
N MET A 183 6.15 -1.31 12.02
CA MET A 183 7.19 -1.08 11.02
C MET A 183 8.48 -0.54 11.66
N TYR A 184 8.37 0.37 12.63
CA TYR A 184 9.50 0.87 13.40
C TYR A 184 10.21 -0.24 14.20
N ILE A 185 9.45 -1.12 14.86
CA ILE A 185 9.99 -2.27 15.61
C ILE A 185 10.73 -3.21 14.67
N VAL A 186 10.13 -3.55 13.53
CA VAL A 186 10.77 -4.47 12.56
C VAL A 186 12.03 -3.84 11.97
N TYR A 187 11.98 -2.55 11.67
CA TYR A 187 13.15 -1.80 11.22
C TYR A 187 14.27 -1.83 12.28
N PHE A 188 13.97 -1.52 13.54
CA PHE A 188 14.97 -1.46 14.61
C PHE A 188 15.60 -2.83 14.90
N ILE A 189 14.79 -3.90 14.93
CA ILE A 189 15.29 -5.27 15.14
C ILE A 189 16.17 -5.73 13.98
N HIS A 190 15.84 -5.34 12.74
CA HIS A 190 16.52 -5.87 11.56
C HIS A 190 17.81 -5.13 11.23
N TYR A 191 17.80 -3.80 11.30
CA TYR A 191 18.95 -2.98 10.91
C TYR A 191 19.85 -2.60 12.08
N ASN A 192 19.36 -2.75 13.33
CA ASN A 192 20.06 -2.35 14.55
C ASN A 192 20.83 -1.02 14.38
N PRO A 193 20.12 0.07 14.01
CA PRO A 193 20.77 1.33 13.67
C PRO A 193 21.58 1.81 14.87
N SER A 194 22.79 2.33 14.62
CA SER A 194 23.67 2.85 15.67
C SER A 194 22.91 3.90 16.49
N THR A 195 22.67 3.61 17.77
CA THR A 195 22.06 4.53 18.74
C THR A 195 23.01 5.63 19.19
N GLU A 196 24.26 5.58 18.72
CA GLU A 196 25.21 6.69 18.83
C GLU A 196 24.73 7.78 17.88
N GLY A 197 23.92 8.69 18.43
CA GLY A 197 23.70 9.99 17.81
C GLY A 197 25.05 10.66 17.56
N PHE A 198 25.13 11.38 16.44
CA PHE A 198 26.27 12.22 16.04
C PHE A 198 27.02 12.87 17.22
#